data_AF-A0A9E4ZUK3-F1
#
_entry.id   AF-A0A9E4ZUK3-F1
#
_cell.length_a   1.000
_cell.length_b   1.000
_cell.length_c   1.000
_cell.angle_alpha   90.00
_cell.angle_beta   90.00
_cell.angle_gamma   90.00
#
_symmetry.space_group_name_H-M   'P 1'
#
loop_
_entity.id
_entity.type
_entity.pdbx_description
1 polymer ?
#
loop_
_entity_poly.entity_id
_entity_poly.type
_entity_poly.pdbx_seq_one_letter_code
_entity_poly.pdbx_strand_id
1 'polypeptide(L)'
;MSYLLCDKCNGYYELQEGELPEKFSDKCECGGTLKHVVFGAPKNQDFSSELNYYTNFTSEGVFINQSQNPAPSKNLFYYLFSYKLDPKLELRLYGIIMIAIACVELAFSLFILFYTQGKFFMFIISIFMGLILLPLGIKSFFTVNKKIYWIYAAAAGLLFFQYWILNDMIKSPELGSLVFILLMGYFAGKAIEKK
;
A
#
# COMPACT_ATOMS: atom_id res chain seq x y z
N MET A 1 -13.49 4.04 -26.32
CA MET A 1 -13.68 2.57 -26.38
C MET A 1 -15.16 2.28 -26.51
N SER A 2 -15.55 1.29 -27.32
CA SER A 2 -16.94 0.94 -27.61
C SER A 2 -17.24 -0.51 -27.20
N TYR A 3 -18.45 -0.74 -26.69
CA TYR A 3 -18.87 -2.02 -26.13
C TYR A 3 -20.29 -2.37 -26.58
N LEU A 4 -20.58 -3.67 -26.67
CA LEU A 4 -21.94 -4.21 -26.81
C LEU A 4 -22.33 -4.88 -25.49
N LEU A 5 -23.42 -4.44 -24.87
CA LEU A 5 -23.95 -5.02 -23.63
C LEU A 5 -25.25 -5.77 -23.89
N CYS A 6 -25.39 -6.97 -23.33
CA CYS A 6 -26.64 -7.71 -23.35
C CYS A 6 -27.55 -7.28 -22.20
N ASP A 7 -28.82 -6.99 -22.50
CA ASP A 7 -29.83 -6.62 -21.51
C ASP A 7 -30.31 -7.78 -20.61
N LYS A 8 -30.09 -9.03 -21.04
CA LYS A 8 -30.57 -10.22 -20.35
C LYS A 8 -29.50 -10.90 -19.50
N CYS A 9 -28.32 -11.15 -20.06
CA CYS A 9 -27.24 -11.85 -19.35
C CYS A 9 -26.16 -10.91 -18.79
N ASN A 10 -26.23 -9.61 -19.08
CA ASN A 10 -25.20 -8.62 -18.74
C ASN A 10 -23.79 -8.97 -19.27
N GLY A 11 -23.69 -9.86 -20.27
CA GLY A 11 -22.45 -10.08 -21.01
C GLY A 11 -22.06 -8.82 -21.78
N TYR A 12 -20.76 -8.57 -21.89
CA TYR A 12 -20.21 -7.47 -22.67
C TYR A 12 -19.19 -7.97 -23.69
N TYR A 13 -19.17 -7.34 -24.85
CA TYR A 13 -18.16 -7.53 -25.88
C TYR A 13 -17.49 -6.19 -26.18
N GLU A 14 -16.17 -6.14 -26.10
CA GLU A 14 -15.39 -4.96 -26.44
C GLU A 14 -15.06 -4.96 -27.93
N LEU A 15 -15.52 -3.93 -28.63
CA LEU A 15 -15.27 -3.76 -30.06
C LEU A 15 -13.81 -3.37 -30.27
N GLN A 16 -13.13 -4.08 -31.17
CA GLN A 16 -11.77 -3.73 -31.56
C GLN A 16 -11.76 -2.47 -32.45
N GLU A 17 -10.61 -1.81 -32.54
CA GLU A 17 -10.47 -0.61 -33.38
C GLU A 17 -10.80 -0.94 -34.85
N GLY A 18 -11.81 -0.24 -35.40
CA GLY A 18 -12.31 -0.45 -36.76
C GLY A 18 -13.44 -1.47 -36.91
N GLU A 19 -13.88 -2.12 -35.83
CA GLU A 19 -15.09 -2.93 -35.84
C GLU A 19 -16.35 -2.06 -35.73
N LEU A 20 -17.29 -2.24 -36.65
CA LEU A 20 -18.59 -1.56 -36.63
C LEU A 20 -19.60 -2.39 -35.82
N PRO A 21 -20.38 -1.79 -34.89
CA PRO A 21 -21.37 -2.50 -34.10
C PRO A 21 -22.45 -3.17 -34.95
N GLU A 22 -22.74 -2.61 -36.13
CA GLU A 22 -23.72 -3.15 -37.11
C GLU A 22 -23.33 -4.52 -37.69
N LYS A 23 -22.05 -4.92 -37.60
CA LYS A 23 -21.60 -6.25 -38.03
C LYS A 23 -21.96 -7.34 -37.04
N PHE A 24 -22.36 -6.98 -35.82
CA PHE A 24 -22.75 -7.93 -34.78
C PHE A 24 -24.28 -8.10 -34.81
N SER A 25 -24.74 -9.32 -34.60
CA SER A 25 -26.17 -9.60 -34.43
C SER A 25 -26.71 -8.79 -33.25
N ASP A 26 -27.87 -8.15 -33.40
CA ASP A 26 -28.57 -7.48 -32.29
C ASP A 26 -29.03 -8.47 -31.19
N LYS A 27 -28.82 -9.78 -31.40
CA LYS A 27 -29.16 -10.84 -30.47
C LYS A 27 -27.92 -11.50 -29.90
N CYS A 28 -27.86 -11.54 -28.57
CA CYS A 28 -26.93 -12.36 -27.82
C CYS A 28 -27.31 -13.85 -27.92
N GLU A 29 -26.33 -14.74 -27.75
CA GLU A 29 -26.53 -16.19 -27.73
C GLU A 29 -27.53 -16.64 -26.64
N CYS A 30 -27.69 -15.86 -25.57
CA CYS A 30 -28.70 -16.11 -24.53
C CYS A 30 -30.15 -15.72 -24.94
N GLY A 31 -30.32 -15.18 -26.15
CA GLY A 31 -31.57 -14.65 -26.69
C GLY A 31 -31.94 -13.24 -26.19
N GLY A 32 -31.03 -12.53 -25.52
CA GLY A 32 -31.19 -11.13 -25.14
C GLY A 32 -30.77 -10.16 -26.26
N THR A 33 -31.10 -8.89 -26.12
CA THR A 33 -30.75 -7.85 -27.11
C THR A 33 -29.43 -7.17 -26.73
N LEU A 34 -28.55 -6.99 -27.72
CA LEU A 34 -27.27 -6.29 -27.55
C LEU A 34 -27.45 -4.78 -27.79
N LYS A 35 -26.88 -3.96 -26.90
CA LYS A 35 -26.92 -2.50 -26.97
C LYS A 35 -25.52 -1.91 -27.04
N HIS A 36 -25.31 -0.99 -27.98
CA HIS A 36 -24.02 -0.33 -28.16
C HIS A 36 -23.82 0.82 -27.17
N VAL A 37 -22.66 0.85 -26.51
CA VAL A 37 -22.26 1.86 -25.52
C VAL A 37 -20.84 2.34 -25.82
N VAL A 38 -20.66 3.65 -25.94
CA VAL A 38 -19.35 4.28 -26.20
C VAL A 38 -18.87 5.02 -24.95
N PHE A 39 -17.69 4.66 -24.45
CA PHE A 39 -17.01 5.37 -23.37
C PHE A 39 -15.92 6.29 -23.94
N GLY A 40 -16.03 7.58 -23.65
CA GLY A 40 -15.01 8.59 -23.98
C GLY A 40 -15.31 9.50 -25.18
N ALA A 41 -16.53 9.51 -25.70
CA ALA A 41 -16.89 10.53 -26.70
C ALA A 41 -17.00 11.92 -26.03
N PRO A 42 -16.36 12.97 -26.58
CA PRO A 42 -16.62 14.34 -26.14
C PRO A 42 -18.09 14.69 -26.41
N LYS A 43 -18.75 15.30 -25.42
CA LYS A 43 -20.11 15.85 -25.56
C LYS A 43 -20.08 17.04 -26.52
N ASN A 44 -20.05 16.81 -27.82
CA ASN A 44 -20.38 17.84 -28.80
C ASN A 44 -21.67 17.45 -29.50
N GLN A 45 -22.61 18.38 -29.41
CA GLN A 45 -23.96 18.35 -29.95
C GLN A 45 -23.89 18.26 -31.47
N ASP A 46 -24.63 17.29 -32.00
CA ASP A 46 -25.42 17.31 -33.24
C ASP A 46 -25.51 15.89 -33.82
N PHE A 47 -26.18 15.01 -33.08
CA PHE A 47 -26.77 13.80 -33.65
C PHE A 47 -28.16 13.62 -33.03
N SER A 48 -29.16 14.07 -33.77
CA SER A 48 -30.56 14.13 -33.37
C SER A 48 -31.22 12.76 -33.41
N SER A 49 -32.10 12.58 -32.41
CA SER A 49 -33.28 11.70 -32.37
C SER A 49 -33.03 10.19 -32.39
N GLU A 50 -32.64 9.64 -31.23
CA GLU A 50 -33.37 8.52 -30.56
C GLU A 50 -32.72 8.02 -29.25
N LEU A 51 -31.54 8.53 -28.85
CA LEU A 51 -30.83 8.01 -27.66
C LEU A 51 -31.03 8.86 -26.38
N ASN A 52 -32.27 9.20 -26.05
CA ASN A 52 -32.59 10.05 -24.88
C ASN A 52 -33.31 9.30 -23.74
N TYR A 53 -33.05 7.99 -23.57
CA TYR A 53 -33.74 7.21 -22.53
C TYR A 53 -32.88 6.82 -21.30
N TYR A 54 -31.56 7.08 -21.25
CA TYR A 54 -30.74 6.61 -20.10
C TYR A 54 -29.60 7.51 -19.58
N THR A 55 -29.56 8.81 -19.85
CA THR A 55 -28.44 9.66 -19.38
C THR A 55 -28.66 10.39 -18.05
N ASN A 56 -29.69 10.08 -17.28
CA ASN A 56 -29.87 10.58 -15.91
C ASN A 56 -29.39 9.58 -14.84
N PHE A 57 -28.18 9.04 -14.99
CA PHE A 57 -27.49 8.37 -13.87
C PHE A 57 -26.62 9.39 -13.15
N THR A 58 -27.25 10.18 -12.27
CA THR A 58 -26.56 10.98 -11.26
C THR A 58 -25.70 10.06 -10.40
N SER A 59 -24.45 10.44 -10.18
CA SER A 59 -23.43 9.71 -9.42
C SER A 59 -23.67 9.64 -7.90
N GLU A 60 -24.93 9.81 -7.46
CA GLU A 60 -25.36 9.72 -6.08
C GLU A 60 -26.58 8.80 -6.05
N GLY A 61 -26.38 7.55 -5.62
CA GLY A 61 -27.49 6.61 -5.38
C GLY A 61 -27.64 5.50 -6.41
N VAL A 62 -26.60 4.67 -6.58
CA VAL A 62 -26.75 3.34 -7.16
C VAL A 62 -26.53 2.32 -6.05
N PHE A 63 -27.60 2.05 -5.31
CA PHE A 63 -27.71 0.81 -4.56
C PHE A 63 -27.77 -0.32 -5.59
N ILE A 64 -26.61 -0.92 -5.86
CA ILE A 64 -26.54 -2.17 -6.61
C ILE A 64 -27.33 -3.20 -5.81
N ASN A 65 -28.44 -3.65 -6.39
CA ASN A 65 -29.09 -4.89 -6.00
C ASN A 65 -28.03 -6.00 -6.10
N GLN A 66 -27.42 -6.32 -4.95
CA GLN A 66 -26.65 -7.54 -4.77
C GLN A 66 -27.57 -8.69 -5.13
N SER A 67 -27.24 -9.38 -6.23
CA SER A 67 -27.80 -10.70 -6.45
C SER A 67 -27.49 -11.54 -5.21
N GLN A 68 -28.50 -12.26 -4.75
CA GLN A 68 -28.47 -13.15 -3.59
C GLN A 68 -27.61 -14.39 -3.87
N ASN A 69 -26.33 -14.19 -4.19
CA ASN A 69 -25.33 -15.23 -4.01
C ASN A 69 -24.80 -15.11 -2.59
N PRO A 70 -24.84 -16.18 -1.77
CA PRO A 70 -24.26 -16.16 -0.43
C PRO A 70 -22.77 -15.78 -0.58
N ALA A 71 -22.44 -14.59 -0.07
CA ALA A 71 -21.11 -14.05 -0.18
C ALA A 71 -20.11 -15.04 0.46
N PRO A 72 -19.03 -15.44 -0.24
CA PRO A 72 -17.94 -16.12 0.43
C PRO A 72 -17.46 -15.17 1.53
N SER A 73 -17.21 -15.67 2.75
CA SER A 73 -16.77 -14.88 3.90
C SER A 73 -15.56 -14.03 3.51
N LYS A 74 -15.79 -12.79 3.10
CA LYS A 74 -14.73 -11.91 2.61
C LYS A 74 -13.99 -11.42 3.84
N ASN A 75 -12.75 -11.88 3.99
CA ASN A 75 -11.85 -11.47 5.05
C ASN A 75 -11.78 -9.94 5.11
N LEU A 76 -12.01 -9.39 6.30
CA LEU A 76 -11.96 -7.96 6.63
C LEU A 76 -10.68 -7.28 6.09
N PHE A 77 -9.59 -8.06 6.01
CA PHE A 77 -8.32 -7.65 5.45
C PHE A 77 -8.41 -7.17 4.00
N TYR A 78 -9.25 -7.78 3.17
CA TYR A 78 -9.36 -7.42 1.76
C TYR A 78 -10.00 -6.03 1.57
N TYR A 79 -10.91 -5.65 2.46
CA TYR A 79 -11.55 -4.32 2.43
C TYR A 79 -10.59 -3.20 2.86
N LEU A 80 -9.64 -3.48 3.76
CA LEU A 80 -8.61 -2.53 4.17
C LEU A 80 -7.60 -2.23 3.05
N PHE A 81 -7.37 -3.17 2.13
CA PHE A 81 -6.38 -3.01 1.05
C PHE A 81 -6.99 -2.68 -0.32
N SER A 82 -8.31 -2.75 -0.49
CA SER A 82 -8.97 -2.52 -1.79
C SER A 82 -9.45 -1.08 -2.02
N TYR A 83 -9.19 -0.16 -1.09
CA TYR A 83 -9.56 1.24 -1.27
C TYR A 83 -8.57 1.91 -2.22
N LYS A 84 -9.04 2.25 -3.44
CA LYS A 84 -8.28 2.99 -4.45
C LYS A 84 -8.07 4.42 -3.91
N LEU A 85 -7.01 4.66 -3.15
CA LEU A 85 -6.65 5.99 -2.72
C LEU A 85 -5.86 6.68 -3.84
N ASP A 86 -5.97 8.00 -3.89
CA ASP A 86 -5.20 8.85 -4.78
C ASP A 86 -3.69 8.55 -4.57
N PRO A 87 -2.89 8.20 -5.59
CA PRO A 87 -1.52 7.71 -5.44
C PRO A 87 -0.60 8.65 -4.65
N LYS A 88 -0.92 9.95 -4.65
CA LYS A 88 -0.18 10.97 -3.87
C LYS A 88 -0.49 10.93 -2.37
N LEU A 89 -1.70 10.49 -2.02
CA LEU A 89 -2.17 10.35 -0.64
C LEU A 89 -1.73 9.01 -0.04
N GLU A 90 -1.68 7.94 -0.84
CA GLU A 90 -1.17 6.64 -0.42
C GLU A 90 0.26 6.76 0.12
N LEU A 91 1.15 7.44 -0.59
CA LEU A 91 2.55 7.55 -0.18
C LEU A 91 2.71 8.28 1.17
N ARG A 92 1.88 9.30 1.43
CA ARG A 92 1.90 10.04 2.71
C ARG A 92 1.35 9.19 3.85
N LEU A 93 0.27 8.46 3.60
CA LEU A 93 -0.35 7.60 4.61
C LEU A 93 0.56 6.42 4.98
N TYR A 94 1.17 5.76 3.99
CA TYR A 94 2.17 4.72 4.23
C TYR A 94 3.37 5.26 5.03
N GLY A 95 3.85 6.46 4.73
CA GLY A 95 4.92 7.10 5.51
C GLY A 95 4.55 7.29 6.98
N ILE A 96 3.33 7.76 7.27
CA ILE A 96 2.85 7.95 8.65
C ILE A 96 2.71 6.61 9.38
N ILE A 97 2.14 5.60 8.72
CA ILE A 97 1.98 4.25 9.29
C ILE A 97 3.34 3.65 9.62
N MET A 98 4.32 3.76 8.71
CA MET A 98 5.68 3.25 8.95
C MET A 98 6.37 3.96 10.11
N ILE A 99 6.21 5.28 10.24
CA ILE A 99 6.74 6.04 11.39
C ILE A 99 6.08 5.59 12.70
N ALA A 100 4.76 5.40 12.70
CA ALA A 100 4.02 4.94 13.89
C ALA A 100 4.48 3.54 14.33
N ILE A 101 4.66 2.61 13.40
CA ILE A 101 5.19 1.26 13.68
C ILE A 101 6.60 1.35 14.28
N ALA A 102 7.49 2.16 13.69
CA ALA A 102 8.84 2.35 14.20
C ALA A 102 8.85 2.94 15.63
N CYS A 103 7.94 3.87 15.93
CA CYS A 103 7.79 4.43 17.28
C CYS A 103 7.30 3.37 18.28
N VAL A 104 6.36 2.50 17.88
CA VAL A 104 5.87 1.40 18.73
C VAL A 104 6.97 0.38 18.99
N GLU A 105 7.73 -0.01 17.97
CA GLU A 105 8.87 -0.94 18.12
C GLU A 105 9.96 -0.39 19.04
N LEU A 106 10.26 0.91 18.93
CA LEU A 106 11.24 1.57 19.78
C LEU A 106 10.75 1.64 21.24
N ALA A 107 9.48 2.01 21.46
CA ALA A 107 8.88 2.01 22.79
C ALA A 107 8.85 0.61 23.41
N PHE A 108 8.52 -0.42 22.61
CA PHE A 108 8.50 -1.81 23.05
C PHE A 108 9.90 -2.33 23.40
N SER A 109 10.91 -1.97 22.60
CA SER A 109 12.31 -2.32 22.87
C SER A 109 12.82 -1.65 24.14
N LEU A 110 12.48 -0.38 24.38
CA LEU A 110 12.80 0.33 25.62
C LEU A 110 12.06 -0.25 26.83
N PHE A 111 10.78 -0.61 26.66
CA PHE A 111 9.99 -1.27 27.70
C PHE A 111 10.60 -2.61 28.10
N ILE A 112 11.01 -3.41 27.13
CA ILE A 112 11.70 -4.68 27.37
C ILE A 112 13.05 -4.45 28.06
N LEU A 113 13.84 -3.47 27.62
CA LEU A 113 15.10 -3.10 28.25
C LEU A 113 14.93 -2.72 29.73
N PHE A 114 13.86 -1.99 30.06
CA PHE A 114 13.54 -1.60 31.43
C PHE A 114 13.00 -2.76 32.27
N TYR A 115 12.14 -3.60 31.68
CA TYR A 115 11.43 -4.65 32.41
C TYR A 115 12.27 -5.93 32.57
N THR A 116 13.15 -6.20 31.61
CA THR A 116 14.02 -7.38 31.63
C THR A 116 15.46 -6.93 31.87
N GLN A 117 15.86 -6.76 33.13
CA GLN A 117 17.28 -6.60 33.50
C GLN A 117 18.15 -7.84 33.17
N GLY A 118 17.64 -8.81 32.40
CA GLY A 118 18.37 -9.99 31.99
C GLY A 118 19.11 -9.79 30.67
N LYS A 119 20.45 -9.80 30.74
CA LYS A 119 21.39 -9.85 29.59
C LYS A 119 21.02 -10.89 28.52
N PHE A 120 20.25 -11.91 28.89
CA PHE A 120 19.79 -13.00 28.03
C PHE A 120 18.73 -12.59 27.01
N PHE A 121 17.85 -11.63 27.33
CA PHE A 121 16.73 -11.29 26.46
C PHE A 121 17.17 -10.43 25.25
N MET A 122 18.13 -9.54 25.47
CA MET A 122 18.76 -8.73 24.39
C MET A 122 19.45 -9.60 23.34
N PHE A 123 20.01 -10.74 23.75
CA PHE A 123 20.63 -11.70 22.84
C PHE A 123 19.59 -12.35 21.92
N ILE A 124 18.42 -12.75 22.46
CA ILE A 124 17.35 -13.39 21.69
C ILE A 124 16.73 -12.41 20.68
N ILE A 125 16.46 -11.16 21.07
CA ILE A 125 15.95 -10.14 20.13
C ILE A 125 16.93 -9.90 19.00
N SER A 126 18.23 -9.78 19.30
CA SER A 126 19.26 -9.55 18.28
C SER A 126 19.29 -10.68 17.24
N ILE A 127 19.14 -11.93 17.69
CA ILE A 127 19.08 -13.10 16.80
C ILE A 127 17.81 -13.07 15.95
N PHE A 128 16.65 -12.79 16.56
CA PHE A 128 15.38 -12.75 15.84
C PHE A 128 15.33 -11.62 14.80
N MET A 129 15.83 -10.44 15.14
CA MET A 129 15.93 -9.33 14.19
C MET A 129 16.90 -9.63 13.04
N GLY A 130 18.04 -10.27 13.35
CA GLY A 130 18.95 -10.75 12.31
C GLY A 130 18.28 -11.74 11.36
N LEU A 131 17.55 -12.73 11.90
CA LEU A 131 16.88 -13.77 11.11
C LEU A 131 15.74 -13.26 10.24
N ILE A 132 15.03 -12.21 10.67
CA ILE A 132 13.91 -11.62 9.92
C ILE A 132 14.42 -10.62 8.86
N LEU A 133 15.39 -9.77 9.22
CA LEU A 133 15.87 -8.71 8.33
C LEU A 133 16.78 -9.24 7.22
N LEU A 134 17.56 -10.30 7.48
CA LEU A 134 18.47 -10.88 6.49
C LEU A 134 17.75 -11.39 5.21
N PRO A 135 16.68 -12.21 5.28
CA PRO A 135 15.97 -12.66 4.08
C PRO A 135 15.21 -11.52 3.37
N LEU A 136 14.72 -10.52 4.11
CA LEU A 136 14.09 -9.33 3.52
C LEU A 136 15.12 -8.48 2.75
N GLY A 137 16.31 -8.30 3.32
CA GLY A 137 17.44 -7.62 2.67
C GLY A 137 17.91 -8.37 1.42
N ILE A 138 18.07 -9.69 1.50
CA ILE A 138 18.50 -10.52 0.36
C ILE A 138 17.47 -10.48 -0.77
N LYS A 139 16.17 -10.61 -0.47
CA LYS A 139 15.12 -10.53 -1.48
C LYS A 139 15.08 -9.16 -2.15
N SER A 140 15.23 -8.08 -1.39
CA SER A 140 15.30 -6.72 -1.93
C SER A 140 16.58 -6.45 -2.74
N PHE A 141 17.69 -7.10 -2.40
CA PHE A 141 18.98 -6.96 -3.11
C PHE A 141 18.91 -7.46 -4.56
N PHE A 142 18.14 -8.53 -4.80
CA PHE A 142 18.03 -9.11 -6.15
C PHE A 142 16.99 -8.42 -7.05
N THR A 143 16.06 -7.63 -6.51
CA THR A 143 14.91 -7.12 -7.28
C THR A 143 14.85 -5.60 -7.48
N VAL A 144 15.65 -4.77 -6.79
CA VAL A 144 15.31 -3.34 -6.70
C VAL A 144 16.47 -2.35 -6.90
N ASN A 145 16.13 -1.28 -7.64
CA ASN A 145 16.80 0.01 -7.86
C ASN A 145 17.91 0.41 -6.87
N LYS A 146 19.09 0.83 -7.38
CA LYS A 146 20.29 1.25 -6.62
C LYS A 146 20.04 2.27 -5.50
N LYS A 147 19.01 3.12 -5.60
CA LYS A 147 18.69 4.13 -4.58
C LYS A 147 18.12 3.52 -3.28
N ILE A 148 17.38 2.42 -3.40
CA ILE A 148 16.78 1.72 -2.25
C ILE A 148 17.86 0.95 -1.47
N TYR A 149 18.86 0.42 -2.16
CA TYR A 149 20.03 -0.22 -1.54
C TYR A 149 20.76 0.68 -0.54
N TRP A 150 20.99 1.96 -0.89
CA TRP A 150 21.66 2.90 0.02
C TRP A 150 20.88 3.16 1.31
N ILE A 151 19.54 3.14 1.24
CA ILE A 151 18.68 3.30 2.42
C ILE A 151 18.79 2.07 3.32
N TYR A 152 18.73 0.86 2.76
CA TYR A 152 18.91 -0.37 3.53
C TYR A 152 20.33 -0.50 4.10
N ALA A 153 21.37 -0.13 3.34
CA ALA A 153 22.74 -0.12 3.82
C ALA A 153 22.95 0.88 4.97
N ALA A 154 22.35 2.08 4.87
CA ALA A 154 22.37 3.06 5.96
C ALA A 154 21.63 2.54 7.21
N ALA A 155 20.45 1.92 7.03
CA ALA A 155 19.69 1.32 8.13
C ALA A 155 20.46 0.16 8.80
N ALA A 156 21.08 -0.71 8.01
CA ALA A 156 21.91 -1.81 8.51
C ALA A 156 23.15 -1.29 9.27
N GLY A 157 23.81 -0.23 8.76
CA GLY A 157 24.91 0.43 9.45
C GLY A 157 24.48 1.04 10.79
N LEU A 158 23.29 1.63 10.85
CA LEU A 158 22.69 2.16 12.07
C LEU A 158 22.43 1.05 13.10
N LEU A 159 21.87 -0.07 12.68
CA LEU A 159 21.64 -1.24 13.55
C LEU A 159 22.96 -1.83 14.08
N PHE A 160 23.99 -1.93 13.24
CA PHE A 160 25.33 -2.36 13.67
C PHE A 160 25.94 -1.40 14.69
N PHE A 161 25.80 -0.10 14.47
CA PHE A 161 26.28 0.93 15.39
C PHE A 161 25.53 0.86 16.73
N GLN A 162 24.22 0.64 16.68
CA GLN A 162 23.38 0.48 17.86
C GLN A 162 23.75 -0.77 18.66
N TYR A 163 24.00 -1.90 17.98
CA TYR A 163 24.52 -3.12 18.59
C TYR A 163 25.91 -2.91 19.22
N TRP A 164 26.80 -2.18 18.54
CA TRP A 164 28.13 -1.87 19.07
C TRP A 164 28.04 -1.04 20.36
N ILE A 165 27.22 0.02 20.36
CA ILE A 165 26.96 0.82 21.56
C ILE A 165 26.40 -0.05 22.69
N LEU A 166 25.41 -0.89 22.40
CA LEU A 166 24.80 -1.80 23.38
C LEU A 166 25.82 -2.77 23.97
N ASN A 167 26.68 -3.36 23.13
CA ASN A 167 27.72 -4.28 23.58
C ASN A 167 28.77 -3.58 24.46
N ASP A 168 29.08 -2.31 24.16
CA ASP A 168 30.00 -1.50 24.97
C ASP A 168 29.37 -1.05 26.30
N MET A 169 28.08 -0.70 26.29
CA MET A 169 27.30 -0.43 27.50
C MET A 169 27.24 -1.65 28.43
N ILE A 170 27.14 -2.87 27.87
CA ILE A 170 27.12 -4.10 28.65
C ILE A 170 28.46 -4.34 29.36
N LYS A 171 29.58 -3.93 28.75
CA LYS A 171 30.92 -4.04 29.35
C LYS A 171 31.21 -2.94 30.35
N SER A 172 30.75 -1.72 30.09
CA SER A 172 30.96 -0.55 30.95
C SER A 172 29.72 0.38 30.95
N PRO A 173 28.75 0.13 31.85
CA PRO A 173 27.46 0.84 31.82
C PRO A 173 27.59 2.36 32.07
N GLU A 174 28.57 2.77 32.87
CA GLU A 174 28.83 4.19 33.16
C GLU A 174 29.37 4.92 31.92
N LEU A 175 30.24 4.30 31.12
CA LEU A 175 30.82 4.93 29.92
C LEU A 175 29.79 4.97 28.78
N GLY A 176 29.05 3.87 28.61
CA GLY A 176 28.04 3.73 27.56
C GLY A 176 26.91 4.75 27.68
N SER A 177 26.44 5.01 28.89
CA SER A 177 25.40 6.02 29.14
C SER A 177 25.90 7.44 28.86
N LEU A 178 27.15 7.75 29.20
CA LEU A 178 27.78 9.05 28.92
C LEU A 178 27.91 9.33 27.42
N VAL A 179 28.38 8.35 26.65
CA VAL A 179 28.49 8.45 25.18
C VAL A 179 27.11 8.63 24.54
N PHE A 180 26.10 7.93 25.03
CA PHE A 180 24.72 8.06 24.54
C PHE A 180 24.15 9.45 24.82
N ILE A 181 24.32 9.98 26.03
CA ILE A 181 23.86 11.33 26.40
C ILE A 181 24.54 12.39 25.53
N LEU A 182 25.85 12.28 25.30
CA LEU A 182 26.59 13.21 24.44
C LEU A 182 26.11 13.17 22.98
N LEU A 183 25.86 11.98 22.43
CA LEU A 183 25.33 11.84 21.07
C LEU A 183 23.92 12.45 20.95
N MET A 184 23.03 12.14 21.89
CA MET A 184 21.68 12.70 21.90
C MET A 184 21.70 14.23 22.04
N GLY A 185 22.56 14.76 22.91
CA GLY A 185 22.77 16.21 23.07
C GLY A 185 23.29 16.87 21.79
N TYR A 186 24.26 16.24 21.11
CA TYR A 186 24.80 16.74 19.83
C TYR A 186 23.72 16.80 18.74
N PHE A 187 22.93 15.73 18.57
CA PHE A 187 21.88 15.69 17.55
C PHE A 187 20.72 16.64 17.88
N ALA A 188 20.33 16.75 19.14
CA ALA A 188 19.32 17.72 19.58
C ALA A 188 19.76 19.16 19.32
N GLY A 189 21.02 19.51 19.63
CA GLY A 189 21.59 20.83 19.33
C GLY A 189 21.57 21.13 17.83
N LYS A 190 21.99 20.17 17.00
CA LYS A 190 21.99 20.35 15.53
C LYS A 190 20.59 20.46 14.92
N ALA A 191 19.59 19.86 15.54
CA ALA A 191 18.19 19.96 15.11
C ALA A 191 17.60 21.34 15.42
N ILE A 192 18.06 22.00 16.50
CA ILE A 192 17.62 23.35 16.89
C ILE A 192 18.27 24.41 15.98
N GLU A 193 19.53 24.24 15.59
CA GLU A 193 20.27 25.16 14.69
C GLU A 193 19.69 25.27 13.26
N LYS A 194 18.83 24.34 12.84
CA LYS A 194 18.23 24.31 11.50
C LYS A 194 16.84 24.94 11.41
N LYS A 195 16.36 25.57 12.48
CA LYS A 195 15.14 26.39 12.51
C LYS A 195 15.51 27.87 12.51
#